data_AF-F4R6S2-F1
#
_entry.id   AF-F4R6S2-F1
#
_cell.length_a   1.000
_cell.length_b   1.000
_cell.length_c   1.000
_cell.angle_alpha   90.00
_cell.angle_beta   90.00
_cell.angle_gamma   90.00
#
_symmetry.space_group_name_H-M   'P 1'
#
loop_
_entity.id
_entity.type
_entity.pdbx_description
1 polymer ?
#
loop_
_entity_poly.entity_id
_entity_poly.type
_entity_poly.pdbx_seq_one_letter_code
_entity_poly.pdbx_strand_id
1 'polypeptide(L)'
;MVKLRLTKTVNEKLNSILKNYRSELPSELLIRLQPQDLDTPSSDIEGFHWIHHSTLADLISLIRVCDRKAGRQCQWSLAELLKGVDIYTCPKPIRHGSIELEKILSNIKLNQEKDEYERMISTSSSRPFLKDQFLNEKEKQEWNYISRSITLLINSAFSIIGLMISIYWLGYVNYGWSIEKTLVGCLFGALGLGGVELILCWNYL
;
A
#
# COMPACT_ATOMS: atom_id res chain seq x y z
N MET A 1 -8.19 20.51 6.42
CA MET A 1 -8.73 20.05 7.71
C MET A 1 -9.17 18.59 7.56
N VAL A 2 -8.63 17.67 8.36
CA VAL A 2 -8.98 16.24 8.31
C VAL A 2 -10.17 15.98 9.24
N LYS A 3 -11.26 15.47 8.69
CA LYS A 3 -12.46 15.04 9.42
C LYS A 3 -12.42 13.53 9.62
N LEU A 4 -12.74 13.09 10.83
CA LEU A 4 -12.69 11.68 11.21
C LEU A 4 -14.11 11.17 11.38
N ARG A 5 -14.42 10.05 10.74
CA ARG A 5 -15.68 9.33 10.89
C ARG A 5 -15.56 8.37 12.07
N LEU A 6 -16.45 8.51 13.05
CA LEU A 6 -16.51 7.58 14.17
C LEU A 6 -17.48 6.45 13.85
N THR A 7 -16.97 5.24 13.96
CA THR A 7 -17.79 4.02 13.95
C THR A 7 -18.56 3.91 15.27
N LYS A 8 -19.70 3.22 15.27
CA LYS A 8 -20.57 3.07 16.46
C LYS A 8 -19.80 2.50 17.67
N THR A 9 -18.91 1.55 17.41
CA THR A 9 -18.05 0.91 18.42
C THR A 9 -17.05 1.86 19.05
N VAL A 10 -16.49 2.80 18.26
CA VAL A 10 -15.57 3.81 18.78
C VAL A 10 -16.31 4.86 19.59
N ASN A 11 -17.54 5.20 19.22
CA ASN A 11 -18.38 6.12 20.01
C ASN A 11 -18.73 5.53 21.39
N GLU A 12 -19.11 4.25 21.46
CA GLU A 12 -19.36 3.55 22.73
C GLU A 12 -18.11 3.51 23.63
N LYS A 13 -16.93 3.25 23.02
CA LYS A 13 -15.64 3.26 23.72
C LYS A 13 -15.23 4.65 24.18
N LEU A 14 -15.50 5.69 23.39
CA LEU A 14 -15.25 7.08 23.77
C LEU A 14 -16.15 7.49 24.93
N ASN A 15 -17.42 7.09 24.90
CA ASN A 15 -18.39 7.38 25.97
C ASN A 15 -18.05 6.68 27.29
N SER A 16 -17.50 5.46 27.25
CA SER A 16 -17.03 4.78 28.47
C SER A 16 -15.80 5.47 29.07
N ILE A 17 -14.86 5.93 28.24
CA ILE A 17 -13.71 6.73 28.67
C ILE A 17 -14.19 8.06 29.27
N LEU A 18 -15.09 8.76 28.58
CA LEU A 18 -15.65 10.02 29.07
C LEU A 18 -16.39 9.86 30.39
N LYS A 19 -17.05 8.73 30.64
CA LYS A 19 -17.71 8.44 31.92
C LYS A 19 -16.71 8.33 33.07
N ASN A 20 -15.53 7.75 32.83
CA ASN A 20 -14.49 7.57 33.85
C ASN A 20 -13.74 8.86 34.18
N TYR A 21 -13.56 9.76 33.20
CA TYR A 21 -12.82 11.02 33.37
C TYR A 21 -13.74 12.25 33.46
N ARG A 22 -15.06 12.04 33.57
CA ARG A 22 -16.10 13.09 33.53
C ARG A 22 -15.92 14.18 34.60
N SER A 23 -15.40 13.81 35.76
CA SER A 23 -15.18 14.73 36.89
C SER A 23 -13.92 15.59 36.75
N GLU A 24 -13.04 15.27 35.80
CA GLU A 24 -11.72 15.90 35.64
C GLU A 24 -11.56 16.64 34.31
N LEU A 25 -12.57 16.57 33.41
CA LEU A 25 -12.53 17.22 32.10
C LEU A 25 -13.01 18.68 32.16
N PRO A 26 -12.36 19.63 31.45
CA PRO A 26 -12.88 20.97 31.28
C PRO A 26 -14.19 20.96 30.46
N SER A 27 -15.18 21.75 30.89
CA SER A 27 -16.51 21.84 30.30
C SER A 27 -16.50 22.16 28.80
N GLU A 28 -15.49 22.89 28.33
CA GLU A 28 -15.34 23.30 26.92
C GLU A 28 -15.07 22.11 25.97
N LEU A 29 -14.33 21.10 26.43
CA LEU A 29 -14.06 19.91 25.63
C LEU A 29 -15.25 18.97 25.65
N LEU A 30 -16.00 18.95 26.75
CA LEU A 30 -17.25 18.22 26.84
C LEU A 30 -18.28 18.74 25.82
N ILE A 31 -18.33 20.06 25.61
CA ILE A 31 -19.19 20.71 24.59
C ILE A 31 -18.70 20.42 23.15
N ARG A 32 -17.39 20.31 22.93
CA ARG A 32 -16.81 20.00 21.60
C ARG A 32 -16.86 18.51 21.24
N LEU A 33 -16.98 17.64 22.24
CA LEU A 33 -17.17 16.19 22.09
C LEU A 33 -18.65 15.81 22.06
N GLN A 34 -19.52 16.69 22.57
CA GLN A 34 -20.96 16.60 22.36
C GLN A 34 -21.24 16.86 20.87
N PRO A 35 -22.18 16.12 20.25
CA PRO A 35 -22.55 16.33 18.84
C PRO A 35 -22.90 17.79 18.62
N GLN A 36 -22.00 18.52 17.95
CA GLN A 36 -22.35 19.79 17.36
C GLN A 36 -23.02 19.47 16.03
N ASP A 37 -24.34 19.61 16.03
CA ASP A 37 -25.11 19.88 14.83
C ASP A 37 -24.57 21.20 14.25
N LEU A 38 -23.63 21.11 13.32
CA LEU A 38 -23.25 22.24 12.49
C LEU A 38 -23.75 21.95 11.08
N ASP A 39 -24.92 22.54 10.80
CA ASP A 39 -25.61 22.59 9.53
C ASP A 39 -24.66 22.97 8.38
N THR A 40 -24.46 22.07 7.41
CA THR A 40 -24.56 22.41 5.98
C THR A 40 -24.60 21.15 5.12
N PRO A 41 -25.41 21.15 4.03
CA PRO A 41 -26.02 19.96 3.47
C PRO A 41 -25.16 19.36 2.35
N SER A 42 -24.94 18.05 2.39
CA SER A 42 -24.91 17.19 1.20
C SER A 42 -24.56 15.76 1.61
N SER A 43 -25.32 14.84 1.04
CA SER A 43 -25.33 13.40 1.25
C SER A 43 -25.96 12.95 2.57
N ASP A 44 -27.28 12.83 2.48
CA ASP A 44 -28.12 11.85 3.17
C ASP A 44 -27.40 10.53 3.44
N ILE A 45 -26.80 10.41 4.62
CA ILE A 45 -26.72 9.12 5.30
C ILE A 45 -26.88 9.38 6.80
N GLU A 46 -28.09 9.12 7.29
CA GLU A 46 -28.46 9.21 8.70
C GLU A 46 -27.46 8.47 9.58
N GLY A 47 -26.87 9.19 10.55
CA GLY A 47 -26.21 8.58 11.71
C GLY A 47 -24.67 8.57 11.76
N PHE A 48 -23.96 9.39 10.98
CA PHE A 48 -22.49 9.46 11.09
C PHE A 48 -21.99 10.65 11.93
N HIS A 49 -21.19 10.31 12.95
CA HIS A 49 -20.63 11.27 13.90
C HIS A 49 -19.21 11.67 13.46
N TRP A 50 -19.02 12.96 13.18
CA TRP A 50 -17.77 13.52 12.70
C TRP A 50 -17.07 14.29 13.82
N ILE A 51 -15.82 13.92 14.14
CA ILE A 51 -14.99 14.65 15.10
C ILE A 51 -13.71 15.13 14.41
N HIS A 52 -13.21 16.29 14.81
CA HIS A 52 -11.93 16.80 14.37
C HIS A 52 -10.76 16.03 15.03
N HIS A 53 -9.68 15.77 14.28
CA HIS A 53 -8.51 15.09 14.85
C HIS A 53 -7.86 15.87 16.03
N SER A 54 -7.98 17.20 16.02
CA SER A 54 -7.44 18.07 17.07
C SER A 54 -8.12 17.83 18.43
N THR A 55 -9.44 17.63 18.47
CA THR A 55 -10.16 17.37 19.71
C THR A 55 -9.83 16.01 20.33
N LEU A 56 -9.51 14.99 19.52
CA LEU A 56 -9.02 13.71 20.04
C LEU A 56 -7.60 13.82 20.61
N ALA A 57 -6.73 14.60 19.95
CA ALA A 57 -5.37 14.85 20.43
C ALA A 57 -5.38 15.63 21.76
N ASP A 58 -6.24 16.64 21.87
CA ASP A 58 -6.42 17.42 23.10
C ASP A 58 -6.92 16.53 24.24
N LEU A 59 -7.90 15.66 23.99
CA LEU A 59 -8.45 14.72 24.98
C LEU A 59 -7.38 13.74 25.51
N ILE A 60 -6.53 13.20 24.64
CA ILE A 60 -5.44 12.30 25.06
C ILE A 60 -4.38 13.05 25.85
N SER A 61 -4.08 14.30 25.47
CA SER A 61 -3.14 15.13 26.22
C SER A 61 -3.63 15.35 27.66
N LEU A 62 -4.93 15.57 27.85
CA LEU A 62 -5.57 15.74 29.14
C LEU A 62 -5.62 14.46 29.97
N ILE A 63 -6.01 13.33 29.36
CA ILE A 63 -5.98 12.03 30.05
C ILE A 63 -4.56 11.72 30.56
N ARG A 64 -3.53 12.02 29.76
CA ARG A 64 -2.13 11.85 30.19
C ARG A 64 -1.75 12.74 31.36
N VAL A 65 -2.26 13.97 31.43
CA VAL A 65 -2.03 14.88 32.55
C VAL A 65 -2.76 14.39 33.81
N CYS A 66 -4.01 13.93 33.68
CA CYS A 66 -4.79 13.35 34.77
C CYS A 66 -4.16 12.08 35.33
N ASP A 67 -3.77 11.14 34.47
CA ASP A 67 -3.13 9.88 34.89
C ASP A 67 -1.80 10.14 35.60
N ARG A 68 -0.99 11.11 35.13
CA ARG A 68 0.24 11.54 35.80
C ARG A 68 -0.02 12.11 37.20
N LYS A 69 -1.06 12.92 37.37
CA LYS A 69 -1.44 13.48 38.69
C LYS A 69 -1.96 12.39 39.64
N ALA A 70 -2.62 11.38 39.10
CA ALA A 70 -3.14 10.24 39.86
C ALA A 70 -2.11 9.11 40.09
N GLY A 71 -0.87 9.26 39.61
CA GLY A 71 0.17 8.22 39.72
C GLY A 71 -0.13 6.93 38.93
N ARG A 72 -1.06 6.99 37.96
CA ARG A 72 -1.47 5.87 37.12
C ARG A 72 -0.67 5.88 35.82
N GLN A 73 -0.32 4.70 35.30
CA GLN A 73 0.26 4.60 33.96
C GLN A 73 -0.83 4.88 32.92
N CYS A 74 -0.52 5.73 31.93
CA CYS A 74 -1.46 6.05 30.85
C CYS A 74 -1.77 4.80 30.05
N GLN A 75 -2.96 4.23 30.25
CA GLN A 75 -3.39 3.00 29.60
C GLN A 75 -3.77 3.23 28.13
N TRP A 76 -3.99 4.48 27.72
CA TRP A 76 -4.53 4.81 26.40
C TRP A 76 -3.49 5.51 25.51
N SER A 77 -3.26 4.92 24.33
CA SER A 77 -2.46 5.54 23.27
C SER A 77 -3.35 6.18 22.21
N LEU A 78 -2.90 7.29 21.60
CA LEU A 78 -3.55 7.89 20.43
C LEU A 78 -3.74 6.87 19.30
N ALA A 79 -2.79 5.96 19.15
CA ALA A 79 -2.88 4.87 18.17
C ALA A 79 -4.06 3.93 18.44
N GLU A 80 -4.42 3.69 19.71
CA GLU A 80 -5.57 2.84 20.07
C GLU A 80 -6.91 3.53 19.90
N LEU A 81 -6.94 4.86 20.03
CA LEU A 81 -8.14 5.66 19.78
C LEU A 81 -8.38 5.86 18.28
N LEU A 82 -7.31 5.93 17.49
CA LEU A 82 -7.37 6.00 16.02
C LEU A 82 -7.66 4.64 15.37
N LYS A 83 -7.43 3.51 16.06
CA LYS A 83 -7.82 2.17 15.60
C LYS A 83 -9.35 2.08 15.53
N GLY A 84 -9.89 2.16 14.31
CA GLY A 84 -11.33 2.08 14.04
C GLY A 84 -11.98 3.40 13.61
N VAL A 85 -11.17 4.43 13.39
CA VAL A 85 -11.60 5.73 12.88
C VAL A 85 -11.32 5.80 11.38
N ASP A 86 -12.37 5.96 10.59
CA ASP A 86 -12.24 6.13 9.14
C ASP A 86 -11.88 7.58 8.83
N ILE A 87 -10.75 7.79 8.16
CA ILE A 87 -10.31 9.12 7.73
C ILE A 87 -11.12 9.52 6.51
N TYR A 88 -11.87 10.63 6.58
CA TYR A 88 -12.52 11.17 5.39
C TYR A 88 -11.46 11.65 4.40
N THR A 89 -11.42 10.99 3.25
CA THR A 89 -10.69 11.46 2.09
C THR A 89 -11.71 12.02 1.11
N CYS A 90 -11.53 13.29 0.71
CA CYS A 90 -12.40 13.87 -0.31
C CYS A 90 -12.37 12.96 -1.55
N PRO A 91 -13.53 12.65 -2.16
CA PRO A 91 -13.56 11.86 -3.37
C PRO A 91 -12.71 12.54 -4.45
N LYS A 92 -11.87 11.77 -5.14
CA LYS A 92 -11.06 12.29 -6.24
C LYS A 92 -12.02 12.89 -7.29
N PRO A 93 -11.79 14.13 -7.75
CA PRO A 93 -12.66 14.71 -8.76
C PRO A 93 -12.61 13.85 -10.03
N ILE A 94 -13.78 13.58 -10.59
CA ILE A 94 -13.92 12.88 -11.87
C ILE A 94 -13.31 13.80 -12.93
N ARG A 95 -12.20 13.38 -13.53
CA ARG A 95 -11.57 14.13 -14.62
C ARG A 95 -12.37 13.88 -15.89
N HIS A 96 -13.03 14.90 -16.41
CA HIS A 96 -13.53 14.86 -17.79
C HIS A 96 -12.32 14.91 -18.74
N GLY A 97 -12.25 14.01 -19.72
CA GLY A 97 -11.19 14.00 -20.73
C GLY A 97 -11.17 15.33 -21.45
N SER A 98 -10.01 16.01 -21.48
CA SER A 98 -9.89 17.24 -22.26
C SER A 98 -9.97 16.90 -23.75
N ILE A 99 -10.67 17.74 -24.52
CA ILE A 99 -10.82 17.59 -25.99
C ILE A 99 -9.45 17.56 -26.68
N GLU A 100 -8.45 18.21 -26.09
CA GLU A 100 -7.06 18.19 -26.56
C GLU A 100 -6.41 16.80 -26.42
N LEU A 101 -6.67 16.09 -25.33
CA LEU A 101 -6.13 14.74 -25.12
C LEU A 101 -6.73 13.74 -26.09
N GLU A 102 -8.04 13.82 -26.35
CA GLU A 102 -8.71 12.94 -27.32
C GLU A 102 -8.17 13.14 -28.74
N LYS A 103 -7.91 14.39 -29.15
CA LYS A 103 -7.26 14.71 -30.43
C LYS A 103 -5.85 14.14 -30.53
N ILE A 104 -5.08 14.18 -29.43
CA ILE A 104 -3.74 13.59 -29.39
C ILE A 104 -3.82 12.07 -29.52
N LEU A 105 -4.72 11.42 -28.78
CA LEU A 105 -4.92 9.97 -28.84
C LEU A 105 -5.39 9.50 -30.22
N SER A 106 -6.30 10.24 -30.87
CA SER A 106 -6.75 9.92 -32.22
C SER A 106 -5.62 10.03 -33.24
N ASN A 107 -4.75 11.04 -33.12
CA ASN A 107 -3.59 11.19 -34.00
C ASN A 107 -2.55 10.08 -33.78
N ILE A 108 -2.30 9.68 -32.53
CA ILE A 108 -1.38 8.57 -32.22
C ILE A 108 -1.90 7.27 -32.85
N LYS A 109 -3.20 6.99 -32.73
CA LYS A 109 -3.79 5.79 -33.31
C LYS A 109 -3.67 5.76 -34.83
N LEU A 110 -3.95 6.90 -35.49
CA LEU A 110 -3.85 7.02 -36.94
C LEU A 110 -2.40 6.84 -37.44
N ASN A 111 -1.41 7.34 -36.69
CA ASN A 111 0.00 7.12 -37.02
C ASN A 111 0.39 5.63 -36.86
N GLN A 112 -0.07 4.96 -35.81
CA GLN A 112 0.18 3.52 -35.62
C GLN A 112 -0.41 2.68 -36.75
N GLU A 113 -1.64 2.99 -37.18
CA GLU A 113 -2.29 2.31 -38.30
C GLU A 113 -1.52 2.50 -39.63
N LYS A 114 -0.96 3.70 -39.86
CA LYS A 114 -0.11 3.99 -41.03
C LYS A 114 1.20 3.19 -40.98
N ASP A 115 1.89 3.20 -39.84
CA ASP A 115 3.13 2.45 -39.67
C ASP A 115 2.91 0.94 -39.89
N GLU A 116 1.76 0.41 -39.44
CA GLU A 116 1.39 -0.98 -39.65
C GLU A 116 1.08 -1.29 -41.12
N TYR A 117 0.37 -0.40 -41.80
CA TYR A 117 0.08 -0.52 -43.23
C TYR A 117 1.34 -0.48 -44.09
N GLU A 118 2.27 0.43 -43.79
CA GLU A 118 3.57 0.51 -44.46
C GLU A 118 4.41 -0.76 -44.26
N ARG A 119 4.36 -1.37 -43.07
CA ARG A 119 4.99 -2.69 -42.83
C ARG A 119 4.35 -3.78 -43.68
N MET A 120 3.02 -3.83 -43.80
CA MET A 120 2.35 -4.84 -44.61
C MET A 120 2.68 -4.69 -46.11
N ILE A 121 2.71 -3.46 -46.63
CA ILE A 121 3.02 -3.21 -48.06
C ILE A 121 4.49 -3.45 -48.38
N SER A 122 5.42 -3.00 -47.53
CA SER A 122 6.86 -3.20 -47.75
C SER A 122 7.25 -4.69 -47.73
N THR A 123 6.51 -5.51 -47.00
CA THR A 123 6.65 -6.98 -46.99
C THR A 123 6.15 -7.62 -48.30
N SER A 124 5.30 -6.92 -49.07
CA SER A 124 4.65 -7.45 -50.27
C SER A 124 5.51 -7.33 -51.55
N SER A 125 6.48 -6.40 -51.60
CA SER A 125 7.15 -6.02 -52.86
C SER A 125 8.61 -6.47 -53.04
N SER A 126 9.22 -7.22 -52.11
CA SER A 126 10.58 -7.75 -52.33
C SER A 126 10.83 -9.00 -51.48
N ARG A 127 11.09 -10.15 -52.12
CA ARG A 127 11.61 -11.34 -51.40
C ARG A 127 13.11 -11.14 -51.14
N PRO A 128 13.47 -11.02 -49.87
CA PRO A 128 14.06 -12.15 -49.14
C PRO A 128 13.33 -12.46 -47.83
N PHE A 129 12.00 -12.36 -47.80
CA PHE A 129 11.15 -12.56 -46.61
C PHE A 129 11.43 -13.86 -45.83
N LEU A 130 11.74 -14.98 -46.49
CA LEU A 130 11.99 -16.24 -45.79
C LEU A 130 13.27 -16.23 -44.94
N LYS A 131 14.36 -15.62 -45.43
CA LYS A 131 15.65 -15.64 -44.69
C LYS A 131 15.60 -14.73 -43.48
N ASP A 132 14.99 -13.55 -43.62
CA ASP A 132 14.79 -12.62 -42.51
C ASP A 132 13.73 -13.14 -41.52
N GLN A 133 12.70 -13.85 -41.97
CA GLN A 133 11.73 -14.48 -41.06
C GLN A 133 12.36 -15.63 -40.24
N PHE A 134 13.22 -16.47 -40.84
CA PHE A 134 13.96 -17.51 -40.10
C PHE A 134 15.03 -16.93 -39.15
N LEU A 135 15.70 -15.84 -39.53
CA LEU A 135 16.63 -15.14 -38.64
C LEU A 135 15.88 -14.48 -37.49
N ASN A 136 14.76 -13.82 -37.76
CA ASN A 136 13.91 -13.17 -36.76
C ASN A 136 13.22 -14.20 -35.84
N GLU A 137 12.84 -15.39 -36.34
CA GLU A 137 12.34 -16.47 -35.49
C GLU A 137 13.41 -17.05 -34.56
N LYS A 138 14.64 -17.22 -35.05
CA LYS A 138 15.78 -17.64 -34.21
C LYS A 138 16.14 -16.58 -33.18
N GLU A 139 16.25 -15.31 -33.59
CA GLU A 139 16.49 -14.18 -32.68
C GLU A 139 15.37 -14.05 -31.65
N LYS A 140 14.11 -14.27 -32.05
CA LYS A 140 12.96 -14.25 -31.13
C LYS A 140 12.98 -15.43 -30.15
N GLN A 141 13.43 -16.62 -30.58
CA GLN A 141 13.62 -17.76 -29.69
C GLN A 141 14.76 -17.52 -28.70
N GLU A 142 15.88 -16.97 -29.16
CA GLU A 142 17.01 -16.58 -28.31
C GLU A 142 16.59 -15.48 -27.33
N TRP A 143 15.84 -14.47 -27.79
CA TRP A 143 15.32 -13.42 -26.93
C TRP A 143 14.32 -13.94 -25.90
N ASN A 144 13.44 -14.86 -26.28
CA ASN A 144 12.53 -15.53 -25.35
C ASN A 144 13.28 -16.39 -24.32
N TYR A 145 14.35 -17.06 -24.74
CA TYR A 145 15.19 -17.84 -23.84
C TYR A 145 15.97 -16.95 -22.85
N ILE A 146 16.55 -15.86 -23.34
CA ILE A 146 17.28 -14.87 -22.54
C ILE A 146 16.33 -14.17 -21.56
N SER A 147 15.17 -13.70 -22.03
CA SER A 147 14.18 -13.03 -21.18
C SER A 147 13.62 -13.96 -20.10
N ARG A 148 13.40 -15.25 -20.41
CA ARG A 148 13.02 -16.25 -19.42
C ARG A 148 14.11 -16.46 -18.36
N SER A 149 15.36 -16.52 -18.79
CA SER A 149 16.52 -16.65 -17.88
C SER A 149 16.70 -15.41 -17.00
N ILE A 150 16.53 -14.21 -17.56
CA ILE A 150 16.58 -12.94 -16.82
C ILE A 150 15.44 -12.86 -15.81
N THR A 151 14.22 -13.24 -16.20
CA THR A 151 13.07 -13.23 -15.29
C THR A 151 13.29 -14.18 -14.12
N LEU A 152 13.87 -15.36 -14.36
CA LEU A 152 14.23 -16.30 -13.32
C LEU A 152 15.29 -15.72 -12.37
N LEU A 153 16.34 -15.10 -12.91
CA LEU A 153 17.41 -14.47 -12.13
C LEU A 153 16.88 -13.30 -11.28
N ILE A 154 16.00 -12.47 -11.83
CA ILE A 154 15.36 -11.38 -11.09
C ILE A 154 14.50 -11.95 -9.96
N ASN A 155 13.73 -13.00 -10.22
CA ASN A 155 12.88 -13.62 -9.21
C ASN A 155 13.70 -14.25 -8.08
N SER A 156 14.83 -14.91 -8.39
CA SER A 156 15.71 -15.46 -7.36
C SER A 156 16.41 -14.35 -6.55
N ALA A 157 16.81 -13.25 -7.19
CA ALA A 157 17.37 -12.09 -6.50
C ALA A 157 16.37 -11.48 -5.48
N PHE A 158 15.10 -11.32 -5.87
CA PHE A 158 14.05 -10.85 -4.96
C PHE A 158 13.82 -11.82 -3.80
N SER A 159 13.87 -13.12 -4.08
CA SER A 159 13.73 -14.16 -3.05
C SER A 159 14.85 -14.11 -2.01
N ILE A 160 16.10 -13.93 -2.45
CA ILE A 160 17.28 -13.80 -1.57
C ILE A 160 17.17 -12.54 -0.70
N ILE A 161 16.79 -11.40 -1.29
CA ILE A 161 16.61 -10.14 -0.54
C ILE A 161 15.50 -10.30 0.51
N GLY A 162 14.38 -10.92 0.14
CA GLY A 162 13.28 -11.19 1.06
C GLY A 162 13.72 -12.08 2.23
N LEU A 163 14.52 -13.11 1.96
CA LEU A 163 15.06 -14.00 2.98
C LEU A 163 16.01 -13.27 3.94
N MET A 164 16.90 -12.42 3.41
CA MET A 164 17.79 -11.58 4.23
C MET A 164 17.02 -10.64 5.15
N ILE A 165 15.99 -9.97 4.64
CA ILE A 165 15.16 -9.06 5.44
C ILE A 165 14.38 -9.84 6.50
N SER A 166 13.79 -10.99 6.13
CA SER A 166 13.01 -11.83 7.04
C SER A 166 13.85 -12.33 8.22
N ILE A 167 15.04 -12.88 7.94
CA ILE A 167 15.93 -13.41 8.98
C ILE A 167 16.52 -12.28 9.82
N TYR A 168 16.86 -11.14 9.22
CA TYR A 168 17.30 -9.96 9.97
C TYR A 168 16.22 -9.49 10.93
N TRP A 169 14.99 -9.35 10.47
CA TRP A 169 13.89 -8.87 11.31
C TRP A 169 13.51 -9.88 12.41
N LEU A 170 13.46 -11.17 12.06
CA LEU A 170 13.17 -12.24 13.02
C LEU A 170 14.29 -12.37 14.06
N GLY A 171 15.53 -12.55 13.63
CA GLY A 171 16.66 -12.83 14.53
C GLY A 171 17.11 -11.61 15.32
N TYR A 172 17.33 -10.48 14.65
CA TYR A 172 17.94 -9.31 15.28
C TYR A 172 16.93 -8.46 16.06
N VAL A 173 15.77 -8.16 15.45
CA VAL A 173 14.77 -7.25 16.06
C VAL A 173 13.92 -7.96 17.12
N ASN A 174 13.43 -9.18 16.85
CA ASN A 174 12.53 -9.87 17.78
C ASN A 174 13.27 -10.71 18.84
N TYR A 175 14.33 -11.42 18.47
CA TYR A 175 15.03 -12.34 19.38
C TYR A 175 16.38 -11.83 19.90
N GLY A 176 16.84 -10.65 19.46
CA GLY A 176 18.10 -10.04 19.92
C GLY A 176 19.34 -10.88 19.61
N TRP A 177 19.31 -11.70 18.55
CA TRP A 177 20.43 -12.57 18.19
C TRP A 177 21.66 -11.78 17.78
N SER A 178 22.84 -12.30 18.14
CA SER A 178 24.11 -11.78 17.64
C SER A 178 24.18 -11.92 16.12
N ILE A 179 24.90 -10.99 15.48
CA ILE A 179 25.02 -10.91 14.01
C ILE A 179 25.51 -12.24 13.42
N GLU A 180 26.37 -12.97 14.13
CA GLU A 180 26.89 -14.28 13.74
C GLU A 180 25.77 -15.32 13.56
N LYS A 181 24.81 -15.41 14.49
CA LYS A 181 23.70 -16.36 14.40
C LYS A 181 22.74 -16.01 13.27
N THR A 182 22.51 -14.71 13.06
CA THR A 182 21.72 -14.20 11.93
C THR A 182 22.38 -14.56 10.60
N LEU A 183 23.71 -14.44 10.50
CA LEU A 183 24.47 -14.75 9.30
C LEU A 183 24.48 -16.25 8.99
N VAL A 184 24.61 -17.10 10.02
CA VAL A 184 24.46 -18.55 9.89
C VAL A 184 23.03 -18.91 9.45
N GLY A 185 22.01 -18.26 10.02
CA GLY A 185 20.62 -18.42 9.60
C GLY A 185 20.42 -18.07 8.12
N CYS A 186 21.01 -16.97 7.64
CA CYS A 186 20.98 -16.60 6.23
C CYS A 186 21.67 -17.62 5.32
N LEU A 187 22.80 -18.19 5.74
CA LEU A 187 23.50 -19.25 4.98
C LEU A 187 22.63 -20.50 4.82
N PHE A 188 22.00 -20.96 5.91
CA PHE A 188 21.08 -22.10 5.86
C PHE A 188 19.82 -21.80 5.05
N GLY A 189 19.27 -20.59 5.18
CA GLY A 189 18.12 -20.17 4.39
C GLY A 189 18.43 -20.09 2.89
N ALA A 190 19.60 -19.56 2.51
CA ALA A 190 20.04 -19.52 1.12
C ALA A 190 20.28 -20.93 0.53
N LEU A 191 20.88 -21.84 1.31
CA LEU A 191 21.02 -23.25 0.92
C LEU A 191 19.66 -23.93 0.70
N GLY A 192 18.71 -23.70 1.61
CA GLY A 192 17.35 -24.19 1.47
C GLY A 192 16.66 -23.67 0.21
N LEU A 193 16.81 -22.37 -0.07
CA LEU A 193 16.22 -21.73 -1.25
C LEU A 193 16.83 -22.28 -2.54
N GLY A 194 18.16 -22.43 -2.60
CA GLY A 194 18.86 -23.03 -3.74
C GLY A 194 18.47 -24.50 -3.96
N GLY A 195 18.22 -25.25 -2.89
CA GLY A 195 17.70 -26.63 -2.98
C GLY A 195 16.30 -26.69 -3.58
N VAL A 196 15.40 -25.80 -3.16
CA VAL A 196 14.04 -25.70 -3.72
C VAL A 196 14.08 -25.29 -5.19
N GLU A 197 14.92 -24.33 -5.56
CA GLU A 197 15.10 -23.93 -6.97
C GLU A 197 15.66 -25.07 -7.83
N LEU A 198 16.61 -25.85 -7.31
CA LEU A 198 17.14 -27.05 -7.98
C LEU A 198 16.05 -28.12 -8.21
N ILE A 199 15.21 -28.36 -7.21
CA ILE A 199 14.08 -29.31 -7.32
C ILE A 199 13.05 -28.83 -8.34
N LEU A 200 12.74 -27.53 -8.33
CA LEU A 200 11.83 -26.94 -9.31
C LEU A 200 12.42 -27.02 -10.72
N CYS A 201 13.70 -26.72 -10.90
CA CYS A 201 14.38 -26.88 -12.18
C CYS A 201 14.35 -28.34 -12.65
N TRP A 202 14.57 -29.31 -11.75
CA TRP A 202 14.51 -30.73 -12.10
C TRP A 202 13.09 -31.19 -12.50
N ASN A 203 12.05 -30.65 -11.87
CA ASN A 203 10.67 -31.06 -12.11
C ASN A 203 10.03 -30.35 -13.32
N TYR A 204 10.57 -29.20 -13.74
CA TYR A 204 10.09 -28.43 -14.88
C TYR A 204 10.95 -28.60 -16.16
N LEU A 205 12.02 -29.40 -16.10
CA LEU A 205 12.77 -29.88 -17.27
C LEU A 205 12.16 -31.18 -17.81
#